data_AF-A0AAE2CDY2-F1
#
_entry.id   AF-A0AAE2CDY2-F1
#
_cell.length_a   1.000
_cell.length_b   1.000
_cell.length_c   1.000
_cell.angle_alpha   90.00
_cell.angle_beta   90.00
_cell.angle_gamma   90.00
#
_symmetry.space_group_name_H-M   'P 1'
#
loop_
_entity.id
_entity.type
_entity.pdbx_description
1 polymer ?
#
loop_
_entity_poly.entity_id
_entity_poly.type
_entity_poly.pdbx_seq_one_letter_code
_entity_poly.pdbx_strand_id
1 'polypeptide(L)'
;MSKDKFSKFMKDNQIEVEFQESMSLNVANAIMSKLRFQLEPFRVVTDENSPWEEKSAAKRLADKMEKYTRNKLWRRRKRKRIAENLSREREQFDQIDKEADEWRAREIAKDIAQRKVEKMNEIAKLKAKEEKKRLEAELELVLIVEKLQELRSIRIQKLKKQGHFLPEEDDKFLERVRAAVEEEERQSMAAAVPDAAKDAIATAEESRKHIQSHAADMEEPGLNNSGDRESRDQENETANERVSNVVAPIESRKVDTNGPGSSSFYDSVANLPMEFYHYYHGSNTDMGTLIEVRRTWDAYIRPGGSRIPGHLVQPPPPADEIWASYLVKPK
;
A
#
# COMPACT_ATOMS: atom_id res chain seq x y z
N MET A 1 -29.26 70.66 -39.82
CA MET A 1 -29.85 71.99 -39.53
C MET A 1 -30.22 72.66 -40.84
N SER A 2 -31.41 73.23 -40.97
CA SER A 2 -31.77 74.03 -42.17
C SER A 2 -30.96 75.33 -42.17
N LYS A 3 -30.43 75.74 -43.32
CA LYS A 3 -29.57 76.95 -43.47
C LYS A 3 -30.21 78.21 -42.87
N ASP A 4 -31.54 78.31 -42.96
CA ASP A 4 -32.30 79.44 -42.43
C ASP A 4 -32.29 79.52 -40.89
N LYS A 5 -32.35 78.37 -40.21
CA LYS A 5 -32.27 78.31 -38.74
C LYS A 5 -30.88 78.69 -38.24
N PHE A 6 -29.84 78.31 -38.98
CA PHE A 6 -28.45 78.65 -38.67
C PHE A 6 -28.20 80.15 -38.89
N SER A 7 -28.64 80.72 -40.02
CA SER A 7 -28.49 82.15 -40.29
C SER A 7 -29.22 83.02 -39.24
N LYS A 8 -30.41 82.59 -38.79
CA LYS A 8 -31.15 83.29 -37.72
C LYS A 8 -30.38 83.27 -36.39
N PHE A 9 -29.88 82.10 -35.98
CA PHE A 9 -29.05 81.95 -34.79
C PHE A 9 -27.77 82.81 -34.81
N MET A 10 -27.11 82.91 -35.97
CA MET A 10 -25.90 83.73 -36.13
C MET A 10 -26.19 85.23 -35.95
N LYS A 11 -27.31 85.71 -36.53
CA LYS A 11 -27.78 87.10 -36.39
C LYS A 11 -28.21 87.41 -34.95
N ASP A 12 -28.95 86.50 -34.31
CA ASP A 12 -29.45 86.66 -32.94
C ASP A 12 -28.31 86.75 -31.90
N ASN A 13 -27.17 86.10 -32.16
CA ASN A 13 -25.98 86.12 -31.30
C ASN A 13 -24.91 87.15 -31.73
N GLN A 14 -25.19 88.02 -32.72
CA GLN A 14 -24.23 88.99 -33.29
C GLN A 14 -22.90 88.35 -33.74
N ILE A 15 -22.92 87.07 -34.15
CA ILE A 15 -21.73 86.40 -34.64
C ILE A 15 -21.59 86.71 -36.11
N GLU A 16 -20.58 87.53 -36.44
CA GLU A 16 -20.24 87.84 -37.82
C GLU A 16 -19.80 86.56 -38.54
N VAL A 17 -20.43 86.28 -39.68
CA VAL A 17 -20.21 85.02 -40.43
C VAL A 17 -18.74 84.93 -40.86
N GLU A 18 -18.14 86.03 -41.31
CA GLU A 18 -16.72 86.09 -41.68
C GLU A 18 -15.78 85.82 -40.49
N PHE A 19 -16.16 86.29 -39.29
CA PHE A 19 -15.42 86.01 -38.06
C PHE A 19 -15.50 84.52 -37.68
N GLN A 20 -16.68 83.89 -37.78
CA GLN A 20 -16.80 82.46 -37.53
C GLN A 20 -16.07 81.62 -38.58
N GLU A 21 -16.10 82.00 -39.85
CA GLU A 21 -15.38 81.33 -40.92
C GLU A 21 -13.86 81.41 -40.71
N SER A 22 -13.32 82.58 -40.36
CA SER A 22 -11.91 82.76 -40.04
C SER A 22 -11.48 81.98 -38.79
N MET A 23 -12.31 81.94 -37.75
CA MET A 23 -12.07 81.12 -36.56
C MET A 23 -12.04 79.62 -36.90
N SER A 24 -12.99 79.17 -37.74
CA SER A 24 -13.09 77.78 -38.19
C SER A 24 -11.86 77.37 -39.01
N LEU A 25 -11.41 78.24 -39.92
CA LEU A 25 -10.18 78.05 -40.71
C LEU A 25 -8.94 78.01 -39.83
N ASN A 26 -8.83 78.90 -38.85
CA ASN A 26 -7.70 78.90 -37.91
C ASN A 26 -7.66 77.63 -37.07
N VAL A 27 -8.81 77.15 -36.57
CA VAL A 27 -8.91 75.87 -35.85
C VAL A 27 -8.53 74.70 -36.77
N ALA A 28 -9.02 74.69 -38.01
CA ALA A 28 -8.67 73.65 -38.98
C ALA A 28 -7.17 73.64 -39.30
N ASN A 29 -6.56 74.82 -39.50
CA ASN A 29 -5.13 74.97 -39.74
C ASN A 29 -4.28 74.55 -38.53
N ALA A 30 -4.73 74.87 -37.31
CA ALA A 30 -4.08 74.44 -36.08
C ALA A 30 -4.12 72.90 -35.92
N ILE A 31 -5.27 72.28 -36.21
CA ILE A 31 -5.41 70.82 -36.20
C ILE A 31 -4.54 70.18 -37.28
N MET A 32 -4.56 70.71 -38.50
CA MET A 32 -3.72 70.26 -39.62
C MET A 32 -2.23 70.33 -39.27
N SER A 33 -1.79 71.42 -38.64
CA SER A 33 -0.40 71.59 -38.22
C SER A 33 -0.01 70.60 -37.12
N LYS A 34 -0.90 70.36 -36.16
CA LYS A 34 -0.70 69.37 -35.10
C LYS A 34 -0.60 67.94 -35.66
N LEU A 35 -1.47 67.58 -36.61
CA LEU A 35 -1.44 66.28 -37.27
C LEU A 35 -0.16 66.11 -38.09
N ARG A 36 0.28 67.13 -38.81
CA ARG A 36 1.57 67.11 -39.54
C ARG A 36 2.73 66.84 -38.58
N PHE A 37 2.80 67.56 -37.46
CA PHE A 37 3.86 67.35 -36.46
C PHE A 37 3.84 65.92 -35.87
N GLN A 38 2.66 65.37 -35.62
CA GLN A 38 2.53 64.00 -35.11
C GLN A 38 2.91 62.92 -36.14
N LEU A 39 2.75 63.21 -37.43
CA LEU A 39 3.07 62.28 -38.53
C LEU A 39 4.51 62.42 -39.04
N GLU A 40 5.19 63.52 -38.70
CA GLU A 40 6.57 63.78 -39.10
C GLU A 40 7.55 62.63 -38.78
N PRO A 41 7.47 61.93 -37.64
CA PRO A 41 8.33 60.78 -37.37
C PRO A 41 8.12 59.59 -38.32
N PHE A 42 6.95 59.50 -38.96
CA PHE A 42 6.60 58.44 -39.91
C PHE A 42 6.88 58.82 -41.36
N ARG A 43 7.25 60.09 -41.63
CA ARG A 43 7.54 60.57 -42.99
C ARG A 43 8.60 59.73 -43.69
N VAL A 44 9.60 59.26 -42.95
CA VAL A 44 10.68 58.36 -43.44
C VAL A 44 10.15 57.10 -44.13
N VAL A 45 8.98 56.61 -43.71
CA VAL A 45 8.37 55.38 -44.24
C VAL A 45 7.39 55.68 -45.39
N THR A 46 6.72 56.83 -45.35
CA THR A 46 5.65 57.19 -46.30
C THR A 46 6.11 58.04 -47.47
N ASP A 47 7.18 58.82 -47.32
CA ASP A 47 7.69 59.73 -48.35
C ASP A 47 8.66 59.00 -49.28
N GLU A 48 8.35 58.98 -50.57
CA GLU A 48 9.21 58.37 -51.60
C GLU A 48 10.55 59.10 -51.70
N ASN A 49 10.59 60.39 -51.36
CA ASN A 49 11.78 61.26 -51.45
C ASN A 49 12.70 61.22 -50.22
N SER A 50 12.38 60.45 -49.18
CA SER A 50 13.28 60.37 -48.01
C SER A 50 14.63 59.72 -48.35
N PRO A 51 15.74 60.23 -47.78
CA PRO A 51 17.08 59.68 -47.98
C PRO A 51 17.12 58.16 -47.71
N TRP A 52 17.86 57.44 -48.54
CA TRP A 52 17.94 55.98 -48.46
C TRP A 52 18.57 55.51 -47.14
N GLU A 53 19.40 56.33 -46.51
CA GLU A 53 20.00 56.06 -45.20
C GLU A 53 18.93 55.91 -44.11
N GLU A 54 17.94 56.81 -44.07
CA GLU A 54 16.86 56.80 -43.08
C GLU A 54 15.93 55.59 -43.30
N LYS A 55 15.59 55.29 -44.56
CA LYS A 55 14.83 54.09 -44.93
C LYS A 55 15.57 52.82 -44.53
N SER A 56 16.88 52.77 -44.74
CA SER A 56 17.72 51.63 -44.34
C SER A 56 17.80 51.47 -42.82
N ALA A 57 17.85 52.58 -42.08
CA ALA A 57 17.85 52.59 -40.62
C ALA A 57 16.51 52.07 -40.07
N ALA A 58 15.38 52.50 -40.64
CA ALA A 58 14.06 52.01 -40.29
C ALA A 58 13.93 50.48 -40.53
N LYS A 59 14.43 49.98 -41.67
CA LYS A 59 14.48 48.54 -41.96
C LYS A 59 15.34 47.78 -40.95
N ARG A 60 16.56 48.26 -40.65
CA ARG A 60 17.43 47.65 -39.63
C ARG A 60 16.78 47.62 -38.24
N LEU A 61 15.99 48.64 -37.90
CA LEU A 61 15.24 48.67 -36.65
C LEU A 61 14.13 47.61 -36.64
N ALA A 62 13.37 47.48 -37.73
CA ALA A 62 12.36 46.44 -37.89
C ALA A 62 12.98 45.03 -37.76
N ASP A 63 14.09 44.77 -38.45
CA ASP A 63 14.82 43.50 -38.37
C ASP A 63 15.28 43.19 -36.93
N LYS A 64 15.76 44.21 -36.19
CA LYS A 64 16.13 44.08 -34.77
C LYS A 64 14.91 43.72 -33.91
N MET A 65 13.76 44.35 -34.16
CA MET A 65 12.52 44.04 -33.44
C MET A 65 12.04 42.62 -33.72
N GLU A 66 12.04 42.16 -34.96
CA GLU A 66 11.69 40.79 -35.32
C GLU A 66 12.67 39.76 -34.75
N LYS A 67 13.98 40.05 -34.76
CA LYS A 67 14.97 39.21 -34.10
C LYS A 67 14.70 39.11 -32.60
N TYR A 68 14.34 40.23 -31.96
CA TYR A 68 13.98 40.26 -30.54
C TYR A 68 12.73 39.41 -30.24
N THR A 69 11.65 39.53 -31.02
CA THR A 69 10.43 38.73 -30.81
C THR A 69 10.69 37.23 -31.00
N ARG A 70 11.42 36.84 -32.05
CA ARG A 70 11.85 35.44 -32.27
C ARG A 70 12.70 34.92 -31.12
N ASN A 71 13.68 35.69 -30.67
CA ASN A 71 14.54 35.30 -29.55
C ASN A 71 13.73 35.19 -28.23
N LYS A 72 12.78 36.08 -27.98
CA LYS A 72 11.89 36.01 -26.82
C LYS A 72 11.07 34.72 -26.82
N LEU A 73 10.49 34.35 -27.97
CA LEU A 73 9.75 33.09 -28.14
C LEU A 73 10.66 31.87 -27.98
N TRP A 74 11.85 31.90 -28.58
CA TRP A 74 12.82 30.82 -28.45
C TRP A 74 13.26 30.60 -27.00
N ARG A 75 13.57 31.66 -26.26
CA ARG A 75 13.91 31.59 -24.82
C ARG A 75 12.75 31.00 -24.01
N ARG A 76 11.51 31.40 -24.31
CA ARG A 76 10.31 30.83 -23.67
C ARG A 76 10.18 29.33 -23.94
N ARG A 77 10.32 28.91 -25.20
CA ARG A 77 10.28 27.48 -25.58
C ARG A 77 11.42 26.68 -24.96
N LYS A 78 12.63 27.24 -24.89
CA LYS A 78 13.80 26.61 -24.25
C LYS A 78 13.55 26.40 -22.75
N ARG A 79 13.08 27.43 -22.04
CA ARG A 79 12.72 27.31 -20.61
C ARG A 79 11.63 26.26 -20.38
N LYS A 80 10.59 26.23 -21.23
CA LYS A 80 9.53 25.23 -21.14
C LYS A 80 10.08 23.80 -21.29
N ARG A 81 10.92 23.54 -22.30
CA ARG A 81 11.55 22.22 -22.49
C ARG A 81 12.46 21.82 -21.32
N ILE A 82 13.21 22.76 -20.77
CA ILE A 82 14.06 22.49 -19.58
C ILE A 82 13.19 22.14 -18.38
N ALA A 83 12.13 22.90 -18.11
CA ALA A 83 11.22 22.62 -17.01
C ALA A 83 10.52 21.26 -17.17
N GLU A 84 10.13 20.91 -18.40
CA GLU A 84 9.53 19.62 -18.73
C GLU A 84 10.51 18.45 -18.54
N ASN A 85 11.77 18.60 -18.97
CA ASN A 85 12.82 17.61 -18.69
C ASN A 85 13.01 17.42 -17.18
N LEU A 86 13.11 18.53 -16.42
CA LEU A 86 13.25 18.47 -14.96
C LEU A 86 12.03 17.84 -14.27
N SER A 87 10.82 18.06 -14.78
CA SER A 87 9.61 17.39 -14.29
C SER A 87 9.71 15.88 -14.51
N ARG A 88 10.08 15.47 -15.73
CA ARG A 88 10.25 14.04 -16.06
C ARG A 88 11.32 13.37 -15.21
N GLU A 89 12.45 14.03 -14.97
CA GLU A 89 13.49 13.51 -14.07
C GLU A 89 12.98 13.33 -12.64
N ARG A 90 12.24 14.32 -12.11
CA ARG A 90 11.61 14.21 -10.78
C ARG A 90 10.62 13.07 -10.72
N GLU A 91 9.74 12.95 -11.71
CA GLU A 91 8.77 11.85 -11.81
C GLU A 91 9.45 10.48 -11.86
N GLN A 92 10.60 10.36 -12.52
CA GLN A 92 11.41 9.13 -12.53
C GLN A 92 11.99 8.82 -11.14
N PHE A 93 12.50 9.83 -10.43
CA PHE A 93 12.95 9.63 -9.05
C PHE A 93 11.81 9.20 -8.13
N ASP A 94 10.65 9.85 -8.25
CA ASP A 94 9.46 9.51 -7.46
C ASP A 94 8.97 8.08 -7.77
N GLN A 95 9.07 7.63 -9.02
CA GLN A 95 8.75 6.25 -9.40
C GLN A 95 9.70 5.25 -8.75
N ILE A 96 11.01 5.49 -8.83
CA ILE A 96 12.02 4.61 -8.23
C ILE A 96 11.86 4.54 -6.70
N ASP A 97 11.55 5.66 -6.06
CA ASP A 97 11.36 5.71 -4.60
C ASP A 97 10.13 4.89 -4.19
N LYS A 98 9.02 5.03 -4.94
CA LYS A 98 7.82 4.18 -4.76
C LYS A 98 8.11 2.71 -4.97
N GLU A 99 8.85 2.35 -6.02
CA GLU A 99 9.23 0.96 -6.28
C GLU A 99 10.08 0.38 -5.15
N ALA A 100 11.00 1.17 -4.59
CA ALA A 100 11.82 0.77 -3.45
C ALA A 100 10.97 0.55 -2.19
N ASP A 101 10.02 1.45 -1.90
CA ASP A 101 9.10 1.31 -0.78
C ASP A 101 8.18 0.11 -0.93
N GLU A 102 7.64 -0.11 -2.13
CA GLU A 102 6.85 -1.30 -2.44
C GLU A 102 7.66 -2.58 -2.26
N TRP A 103 8.92 -2.60 -2.71
CA TRP A 103 9.80 -3.75 -2.52
C TRP A 103 10.05 -4.03 -1.03
N ARG A 104 10.33 -3.00 -0.23
CA ARG A 104 10.48 -3.15 1.22
C ARG A 104 9.20 -3.67 1.87
N ALA A 105 8.04 -3.14 1.48
CA ALA A 105 6.75 -3.58 2.00
C ALA A 105 6.49 -5.07 1.68
N ARG A 106 6.83 -5.51 0.46
CA ARG A 106 6.75 -6.93 0.08
C ARG A 106 7.67 -7.81 0.92
N GLU A 107 8.89 -7.37 1.18
CA GLU A 107 9.85 -8.16 1.96
C GLU A 107 9.44 -8.25 3.43
N ILE A 108 8.99 -7.14 4.03
CA ILE A 108 8.42 -7.14 5.38
C ILE A 108 7.21 -8.07 5.46
N ALA A 109 6.33 -8.07 4.45
CA ALA A 109 5.17 -8.96 4.41
C ALA A 109 5.58 -10.44 4.33
N LYS A 110 6.61 -10.78 3.54
CA LYS A 110 7.17 -12.14 3.49
C LYS A 110 7.73 -12.56 4.84
N ASP A 111 8.54 -11.72 5.48
CA ASP A 111 9.09 -11.98 6.81
C ASP A 111 7.99 -12.22 7.84
N ILE A 112 6.93 -11.40 7.83
CA ILE A 112 5.78 -11.57 8.72
C ILE A 112 5.08 -12.91 8.43
N ALA A 113 4.91 -13.28 7.16
CA ALA A 113 4.30 -14.55 6.79
C ALA A 113 5.16 -15.75 7.23
N GLN A 114 6.47 -15.70 7.02
CA GLN A 114 7.42 -16.73 7.48
C GLN A 114 7.36 -16.90 8.99
N ARG A 115 7.43 -15.80 9.76
CA ARG A 115 7.31 -15.86 11.24
C ARG A 115 5.97 -16.45 11.69
N LYS A 116 4.87 -16.22 10.96
CA LYS A 116 3.57 -16.84 11.27
C LYS A 116 3.60 -18.36 11.03
N VAL A 117 4.19 -18.79 9.92
CA VAL A 117 4.33 -20.22 9.60
C VAL A 117 5.24 -20.92 10.61
N GLU A 118 6.35 -20.29 11.00
CA GLU A 118 7.25 -20.81 12.04
C GLU A 118 6.52 -20.99 13.38
N LYS A 119 5.78 -19.98 13.83
CA LYS A 119 4.95 -20.08 15.05
C LYS A 119 3.90 -21.20 14.94
N MET A 120 3.24 -21.34 13.80
CA MET A 120 2.29 -22.44 13.58
C MET A 120 2.97 -23.81 13.64
N ASN A 121 4.16 -23.94 13.06
CA ASN A 121 4.97 -25.16 13.11
C ASN A 121 5.44 -25.48 14.53
N GLU A 122 5.80 -24.48 15.33
CA GLU A 122 6.11 -24.64 16.75
C GLU A 122 4.90 -25.16 17.53
N ILE A 123 3.72 -24.57 17.33
CA ILE A 123 2.47 -25.04 17.95
C ILE A 123 2.17 -26.48 17.54
N ALA A 124 2.31 -26.81 16.25
CA ALA A 124 2.10 -28.18 15.75
C ALA A 124 3.08 -29.18 16.38
N LYS A 125 4.36 -28.82 16.53
CA LYS A 125 5.36 -29.65 17.22
C LYS A 125 5.03 -29.86 18.69
N LEU A 126 4.53 -28.84 19.39
CA LEU A 126 4.11 -28.98 20.78
C LEU A 126 2.92 -29.92 20.91
N LYS A 127 1.88 -29.74 20.10
CA LYS A 127 0.71 -30.64 20.07
C LYS A 127 1.09 -32.08 19.75
N ALA A 128 1.97 -32.30 18.77
CA ALA A 128 2.46 -33.63 18.44
C ALA A 128 3.22 -34.29 19.59
N LYS A 129 3.99 -33.52 20.36
CA LYS A 129 4.69 -34.03 21.57
C LYS A 129 3.71 -34.37 22.69
N GLU A 130 2.67 -33.56 22.88
CA GLU A 130 1.62 -33.81 23.88
C GLU A 130 0.81 -35.08 23.55
N GLU A 131 0.36 -35.20 22.29
CA GLU A 131 -0.30 -36.40 21.77
C GLU A 131 0.58 -37.65 21.93
N LYS A 132 1.88 -37.55 21.61
CA LYS A 132 2.81 -38.65 21.79
C LYS A 132 2.91 -39.09 23.26
N LYS A 133 3.03 -38.15 24.20
CA LYS A 133 3.06 -38.46 25.65
C LYS A 133 1.76 -39.10 26.12
N ARG A 134 0.62 -38.63 25.60
CA ARG A 134 -0.69 -39.21 25.90
C ARG A 134 -0.77 -40.66 25.44
N LEU A 135 -0.38 -40.93 24.19
CA LEU A 135 -0.36 -42.29 23.63
C LEU A 135 0.63 -43.20 24.37
N GLU A 136 1.79 -42.69 24.78
CA GLU A 136 2.75 -43.43 25.60
C GLU A 136 2.12 -43.87 26.94
N ALA A 137 1.39 -42.99 27.62
CA ALA A 137 0.70 -43.33 28.86
C ALA A 137 -0.45 -44.33 28.67
N GLU A 138 -1.21 -44.20 27.57
CA GLU A 138 -2.26 -45.16 27.21
C GLU A 138 -1.65 -46.55 26.90
N LEU A 139 -0.52 -46.61 26.19
CA LEU A 139 0.21 -47.85 25.92
C LEU A 139 0.76 -48.50 27.20
N GLU A 140 1.30 -47.71 28.14
CA GLU A 140 1.76 -48.21 29.44
C GLU A 140 0.62 -48.87 30.22
N LEU A 141 -0.56 -48.22 30.24
CA LEU A 141 -1.75 -48.78 30.89
C LEU A 141 -2.19 -50.09 30.24
N VAL A 142 -2.24 -50.16 28.91
CA VAL A 142 -2.59 -51.39 28.18
C VAL A 142 -1.61 -52.52 28.53
N LEU A 143 -0.31 -52.21 28.59
CA LEU A 143 0.72 -53.19 28.96
C LEU A 143 0.52 -53.70 30.40
N ILE A 144 0.18 -52.83 31.35
CA ILE A 144 -0.14 -53.25 32.73
C ILE A 144 -1.37 -54.17 32.74
N VAL A 145 -2.42 -53.85 31.98
CA VAL A 145 -3.63 -54.67 31.89
C VAL A 145 -3.32 -56.04 31.29
N GLU A 146 -2.51 -56.11 30.25
CA GLU A 146 -2.06 -57.38 29.66
C GLU A 146 -1.30 -58.24 30.69
N LYS A 147 -0.38 -57.64 31.46
CA LYS A 147 0.33 -58.35 32.55
C LYS A 147 -0.61 -58.80 33.67
N LEU A 148 -1.63 -58.01 34.01
CA LEU A 148 -2.65 -58.42 34.97
C LEU A 148 -3.51 -59.57 34.43
N GLN A 149 -3.84 -59.57 33.14
CA GLN A 149 -4.56 -60.68 32.49
C GLN A 149 -3.71 -61.95 32.47
N GLU A 150 -2.41 -61.86 32.14
CA GLU A 150 -1.46 -62.97 32.26
C GLU A 150 -1.45 -63.54 33.69
N LEU A 151 -1.31 -62.68 34.71
CA LEU A 151 -1.34 -63.09 36.12
C LEU A 151 -2.67 -63.73 36.52
N ARG A 152 -3.80 -63.16 36.07
CA ARG A 152 -5.14 -63.72 36.29
C ARG A 152 -5.20 -65.13 35.70
N SER A 153 -4.76 -65.31 34.45
CA SER A 153 -4.76 -66.61 33.77
C SER A 153 -3.92 -67.66 34.51
N ILE A 154 -2.75 -67.29 35.02
CA ILE A 154 -1.88 -68.18 35.83
C ILE A 154 -2.58 -68.56 37.14
N ARG A 155 -3.20 -67.59 37.83
CA ARG A 155 -3.94 -67.82 39.07
C ARG A 155 -5.13 -68.74 38.85
N ILE A 156 -5.89 -68.52 37.78
CA ILE A 156 -7.00 -69.37 37.36
C ILE A 156 -6.51 -70.78 37.11
N GLN A 157 -5.45 -70.97 36.32
CA GLN A 157 -4.87 -72.29 36.07
C GLN A 157 -4.43 -72.98 37.36
N LYS A 158 -3.87 -72.24 38.32
CA LYS A 158 -3.50 -72.76 39.64
C LYS A 158 -4.74 -73.21 40.44
N LEU A 159 -5.80 -72.39 40.46
CA LEU A 159 -7.06 -72.71 41.12
C LEU A 159 -7.77 -73.92 40.49
N LYS A 160 -7.78 -74.01 39.16
CA LYS A 160 -8.29 -75.18 38.42
C LYS A 160 -7.52 -76.46 38.77
N LYS A 161 -6.18 -76.39 38.85
CA LYS A 161 -5.36 -77.52 39.35
C LYS A 161 -5.66 -77.91 40.79
N GLN A 162 -6.13 -76.97 41.61
CA GLN A 162 -6.57 -77.21 42.99
C GLN A 162 -8.02 -77.71 43.10
N GLY A 163 -8.73 -77.85 41.97
CA GLY A 163 -10.10 -78.35 41.93
C GLY A 163 -11.19 -77.28 42.03
N HIS A 164 -10.84 -75.98 41.97
CA HIS A 164 -11.82 -74.91 41.94
C HIS A 164 -12.37 -74.68 40.53
N PHE A 165 -13.69 -74.71 40.38
CA PHE A 165 -14.42 -74.48 39.12
C PHE A 165 -14.80 -73.00 38.99
N LEU A 166 -14.56 -72.39 37.82
CA LEU A 166 -14.74 -70.95 37.58
C LEU A 166 -15.77 -70.71 36.48
N PRO A 167 -17.00 -70.25 36.81
CA PRO A 167 -18.10 -70.12 35.86
C PRO A 167 -17.86 -69.15 34.70
N GLU A 168 -17.07 -68.08 34.88
CA GLU A 168 -16.88 -67.03 33.85
C GLU A 168 -16.00 -67.44 32.66
N GLU A 169 -15.26 -68.55 32.75
CA GLU A 169 -14.30 -68.96 31.71
C GLU A 169 -14.42 -70.45 31.34
N ASP A 170 -15.22 -71.20 32.09
CA ASP A 170 -15.58 -72.60 31.81
C ASP A 170 -16.96 -72.70 31.13
N ASP A 171 -17.32 -71.67 30.34
CA ASP A 171 -18.53 -71.61 29.51
C ASP A 171 -18.67 -72.82 28.59
N LYS A 172 -17.57 -73.44 28.18
CA LYS A 172 -17.60 -74.65 27.34
C LYS A 172 -18.34 -75.82 27.99
N PHE A 173 -18.37 -75.91 29.33
CA PHE A 173 -19.17 -76.90 30.02
C PHE A 173 -20.64 -76.50 30.03
N LEU A 174 -20.96 -75.24 30.35
CA LEU A 174 -22.33 -74.73 30.35
C LEU A 174 -22.95 -74.72 28.94
N GLU A 175 -22.17 -74.41 27.90
CA GLU A 175 -22.54 -74.53 26.50
C GLU A 175 -22.77 -75.99 26.10
N ARG A 176 -21.93 -76.94 26.55
CA ARG A 176 -22.17 -78.37 26.30
C ARG A 176 -23.41 -78.89 27.01
N VAL A 177 -23.65 -78.46 28.25
CA VAL A 177 -24.87 -78.81 28.99
C VAL A 177 -26.09 -78.22 28.28
N ARG A 178 -26.02 -76.95 27.85
CA ARG A 178 -27.09 -76.29 27.11
C ARG A 178 -27.34 -76.96 25.75
N ALA A 179 -26.29 -77.32 25.03
CA ALA A 179 -26.37 -78.06 23.77
C ALA A 179 -26.94 -79.47 23.95
N ALA A 180 -26.56 -80.18 25.01
CA ALA A 180 -27.11 -81.49 25.33
C ALA A 180 -28.60 -81.42 25.69
N VAL A 181 -29.01 -80.41 26.47
CA VAL A 181 -30.43 -80.15 26.78
C VAL A 181 -31.21 -79.80 25.50
N GLU A 182 -30.65 -78.96 24.63
CA GLU A 182 -31.29 -78.59 23.35
C GLU A 182 -31.37 -79.80 22.38
N GLU A 183 -30.39 -80.71 22.43
CA GLU A 183 -30.40 -81.95 21.65
C GLU A 183 -31.40 -82.98 22.22
N GLU A 184 -31.56 -83.06 23.55
CA GLU A 184 -32.62 -83.81 24.20
C GLU A 184 -34.01 -83.25 23.86
N GLU A 185 -34.17 -81.93 23.84
CA GLU A 185 -35.40 -81.28 23.39
C GLU A 185 -35.68 -81.53 21.89
N ARG A 186 -34.66 -81.54 21.03
CA ARG A 186 -34.82 -81.96 19.63
C ARG A 186 -35.22 -83.44 19.51
N GLN A 187 -34.67 -84.32 20.34
CA GLN A 187 -35.03 -85.74 20.35
C GLN A 187 -36.44 -85.98 20.90
N SER A 188 -36.87 -85.22 21.92
CA SER A 188 -38.24 -85.30 22.46
C SER A 188 -39.26 -84.75 21.46
N MET A 189 -38.94 -83.66 20.74
CA MET A 189 -39.75 -83.21 19.61
C MET A 189 -39.81 -84.26 18.49
N ALA A 190 -38.69 -84.87 18.11
CA ALA A 190 -38.68 -85.93 17.08
C ALA A 190 -39.47 -87.19 17.50
N ALA A 191 -39.49 -87.53 18.79
CA ALA A 191 -40.30 -88.62 19.34
C ALA A 191 -41.79 -88.25 19.53
N ALA A 192 -42.10 -86.96 19.72
CA ALA A 192 -43.46 -86.43 19.76
C ALA A 192 -44.06 -86.21 18.36
N VAL A 193 -43.26 -86.01 17.31
CA VAL A 193 -43.74 -85.86 15.92
C VAL A 193 -44.56 -87.07 15.41
N PRO A 194 -44.25 -88.34 15.71
CA PRO A 194 -45.15 -89.45 15.35
C PRO A 194 -46.41 -89.56 16.22
N ASP A 195 -46.47 -88.96 17.43
CA ASP A 195 -47.68 -88.93 18.27
C ASP A 195 -48.56 -87.71 17.96
N ALA A 196 -47.97 -86.55 17.71
CA ALA A 196 -48.65 -85.35 17.22
C ALA A 196 -49.21 -85.53 15.80
N ALA A 197 -48.55 -86.32 14.94
CA ALA A 197 -49.09 -86.69 13.63
C ALA A 197 -50.29 -87.65 13.75
N LYS A 198 -50.36 -88.49 14.79
CA LYS A 198 -51.54 -89.34 15.06
C LYS A 198 -52.70 -88.53 15.65
N ASP A 199 -52.41 -87.59 16.55
CA ASP A 199 -53.43 -86.70 17.14
C ASP A 199 -53.98 -85.68 16.13
N ALA A 200 -53.18 -85.23 15.16
CA ALA A 200 -53.65 -84.37 14.06
C ALA A 200 -54.56 -85.11 13.06
N ILE A 201 -54.36 -86.42 12.86
CA ILE A 201 -55.27 -87.24 12.04
C ILE A 201 -56.61 -87.46 12.80
N ALA A 202 -56.58 -87.67 14.11
CA ALA A 202 -57.79 -87.80 14.93
C ALA A 202 -58.61 -86.49 15.02
N THR A 203 -57.95 -85.32 15.13
CA THR A 203 -58.63 -84.02 15.17
C THR A 203 -59.10 -83.50 13.80
N ALA A 204 -58.52 -83.99 12.70
CA ALA A 204 -59.02 -83.72 11.35
C ALA A 204 -60.27 -84.55 10.97
N GLU A 205 -60.49 -85.71 11.61
CA GLU A 205 -61.73 -86.50 11.44
C GLU A 205 -62.92 -85.97 12.27
N GLU A 206 -62.69 -85.36 13.43
CA GLU A 206 -63.76 -84.80 14.28
C GLU A 206 -64.22 -83.38 13.87
N SER A 207 -63.39 -82.59 13.20
CA SER A 207 -63.69 -81.20 12.78
C SER A 207 -64.58 -81.08 11.52
N ARG A 208 -65.08 -82.20 10.97
CA ARG A 208 -66.05 -82.22 9.85
C ARG A 208 -67.52 -82.12 10.26
N LYS A 209 -67.84 -81.91 11.55
CA LYS A 209 -69.21 -81.78 12.06
C LYS A 209 -69.45 -80.62 13.04
N HIS A 210 -68.85 -79.43 12.85
CA HIS A 210 -69.44 -78.23 13.46
C HIS A 210 -68.93 -76.92 12.82
N ILE A 211 -69.71 -76.38 11.88
CA ILE A 211 -69.62 -74.98 11.43
C ILE A 211 -71.02 -74.39 11.63
N GLN A 212 -71.17 -73.50 12.63
CA GLN A 212 -72.03 -72.31 12.57
C GLN A 212 -72.08 -71.63 13.95
N SER A 213 -71.45 -70.46 14.09
CA SER A 213 -72.12 -69.18 14.43
C SER A 213 -71.16 -68.15 15.07
N HIS A 214 -71.15 -66.94 14.47
CA HIS A 214 -70.89 -65.58 15.00
C HIS A 214 -69.58 -65.26 15.78
N ALA A 215 -69.03 -64.03 15.83
CA ALA A 215 -69.02 -62.80 15.03
C ALA A 215 -68.19 -61.74 15.80
N ALA A 216 -67.53 -60.80 15.07
CA ALA A 216 -67.13 -59.43 15.46
C ALA A 216 -66.10 -59.27 16.63
N ASP A 217 -65.27 -58.25 16.79
CA ASP A 217 -64.97 -56.99 16.09
C ASP A 217 -63.73 -56.34 16.76
N MET A 218 -63.28 -55.19 16.24
CA MET A 218 -62.49 -54.10 16.89
C MET A 218 -60.96 -54.25 17.02
N GLU A 219 -60.13 -53.21 16.96
CA GLU A 219 -60.13 -51.80 16.51
C GLU A 219 -58.65 -51.34 16.66
N GLU A 220 -58.28 -50.24 16.01
CA GLU A 220 -56.96 -49.58 15.99
C GLU A 220 -56.58 -48.94 17.37
N PRO A 221 -55.39 -48.29 17.65
CA PRO A 221 -54.76 -47.25 16.81
C PRO A 221 -53.21 -47.02 16.94
N GLY A 222 -52.68 -46.22 16.02
CA GLY A 222 -51.42 -45.48 16.18
C GLY A 222 -51.65 -43.97 16.43
N LEU A 223 -50.65 -43.25 16.97
CA LEU A 223 -50.33 -41.84 16.68
C LEU A 223 -49.10 -41.33 17.50
N ASN A 224 -48.49 -40.24 16.99
CA ASN A 224 -47.79 -39.12 17.68
C ASN A 224 -46.24 -39.09 17.67
N ASN A 225 -45.63 -38.20 16.87
CA ASN A 225 -45.24 -36.77 17.14
C ASN A 225 -43.85 -36.70 17.82
N SER A 226 -42.91 -35.77 17.58
CA SER A 226 -42.97 -34.33 17.24
C SER A 226 -41.55 -33.74 17.10
N GLY A 227 -41.43 -32.59 16.41
CA GLY A 227 -40.42 -31.53 16.62
C GLY A 227 -39.31 -31.51 15.56
N ASP A 228 -39.30 -30.67 14.52
CA ASP A 228 -39.67 -29.26 14.30
C ASP A 228 -38.62 -28.22 14.79
N ARG A 229 -38.09 -27.47 13.79
CA ARG A 229 -37.54 -26.09 13.75
C ARG A 229 -36.08 -25.75 14.11
N GLU A 230 -35.31 -25.56 13.03
CA GLU A 230 -34.79 -24.28 12.47
C GLU A 230 -34.60 -22.97 13.27
N SER A 231 -33.55 -22.26 12.80
CA SER A 231 -33.22 -20.82 12.87
C SER A 231 -32.56 -20.34 14.18
N ARG A 232 -31.61 -19.40 14.18
CA ARG A 232 -31.50 -18.20 13.35
C ARG A 232 -30.13 -17.53 13.54
N ASP A 233 -29.68 -16.85 12.49
CA ASP A 233 -28.61 -15.84 12.49
C ASP A 233 -28.86 -14.67 13.45
N GLN A 234 -27.81 -13.97 13.86
CA GLN A 234 -27.83 -12.51 13.98
C GLN A 234 -26.42 -11.87 14.05
N GLU A 235 -26.22 -10.91 13.16
CA GLU A 235 -25.22 -9.83 13.18
C GLU A 235 -25.40 -8.92 14.42
N ASN A 236 -24.39 -8.09 14.72
CA ASN A 236 -24.54 -6.65 14.99
C ASN A 236 -23.18 -5.94 15.13
N GLU A 237 -23.17 -4.70 14.62
CA GLU A 237 -22.05 -3.76 14.51
C GLU A 237 -21.94 -2.77 15.71
N THR A 238 -20.80 -2.05 15.74
CA THR A 238 -20.53 -0.69 16.33
C THR A 238 -20.32 -0.60 17.86
N ALA A 239 -19.47 0.25 18.45
CA ALA A 239 -18.80 1.49 18.04
C ALA A 239 -17.53 1.82 18.90
N ASN A 240 -16.61 2.59 18.30
CA ASN A 240 -15.65 3.57 18.84
C ASN A 240 -15.26 3.64 20.33
N GLU A 241 -13.93 3.71 20.57
CA GLU A 241 -13.35 4.65 21.54
C GLU A 241 -11.96 5.16 21.08
N ARG A 242 -11.75 6.48 21.17
CA ARG A 242 -10.56 7.24 20.79
C ARG A 242 -9.60 7.36 21.97
N VAL A 243 -8.28 7.18 21.76
CA VAL A 243 -7.25 7.90 22.53
C VAL A 243 -6.09 8.30 21.62
N SER A 244 -5.68 9.55 21.82
CA SER A 244 -4.66 10.35 21.14
C SER A 244 -3.23 9.94 21.52
N ASN A 245 -2.28 10.01 20.59
CA ASN A 245 -0.88 10.29 20.92
C ASN A 245 -0.19 10.99 19.73
N VAL A 246 0.30 12.19 20.03
CA VAL A 246 1.04 13.12 19.17
C VAL A 246 2.53 12.82 19.32
N VAL A 247 3.24 12.55 18.22
CA VAL A 247 4.72 12.68 18.15
C VAL A 247 5.10 13.25 16.78
N ALA A 248 5.83 14.36 16.80
CA ALA A 248 6.25 15.16 15.67
C ALA A 248 7.45 14.53 14.91
N PRO A 249 7.60 14.76 13.59
CA PRO A 249 8.81 14.41 12.86
C PRO A 249 9.87 15.51 13.02
N ILE A 250 11.10 15.10 13.35
CA ILE A 250 12.27 15.97 13.37
C ILE A 250 12.72 16.20 11.92
N GLU A 251 12.57 17.45 11.48
CA GLU A 251 13.11 17.97 10.24
C GLU A 251 14.65 17.95 10.25
N SER A 252 15.26 17.18 9.36
CA SER A 252 16.67 17.39 8.98
C SER A 252 16.74 18.39 7.82
N ARG A 253 17.11 19.61 8.18
CA ARG A 253 17.45 20.75 7.32
C ARG A 253 18.36 20.35 6.14
N LYS A 254 17.80 20.29 4.93
CA LYS A 254 18.59 20.34 3.69
C LYS A 254 18.62 21.78 3.21
N VAL A 255 19.84 22.29 3.06
CA VAL A 255 20.14 23.66 2.65
C VAL A 255 19.85 23.82 1.16
N ASP A 256 19.00 24.80 0.85
CA ASP A 256 18.78 25.30 -0.50
C ASP A 256 20.07 25.89 -1.07
N THR A 257 20.50 25.41 -2.24
CA THR A 257 21.37 26.17 -3.14
C THR A 257 20.88 25.99 -4.57
N ASN A 258 20.10 26.95 -5.06
CA ASN A 258 19.84 27.11 -6.49
C ASN A 258 19.79 28.59 -6.87
N GLY A 259 20.87 29.04 -7.49
CA GLY A 259 20.97 30.23 -8.35
C GLY A 259 22.43 30.66 -8.55
N PRO A 260 22.83 31.16 -9.73
CA PRO A 260 22.74 30.54 -11.06
C PRO A 260 24.15 30.30 -11.66
N GLY A 261 24.31 29.21 -12.42
CA GLY A 261 25.30 29.08 -13.49
C GLY A 261 26.79 29.14 -13.11
N SER A 262 27.43 27.99 -12.98
CA SER A 262 28.88 27.88 -13.11
C SER A 262 29.27 26.57 -13.81
N SER A 263 28.90 26.47 -15.09
CA SER A 263 29.38 25.45 -16.02
C SER A 263 30.80 25.79 -16.53
N SER A 264 31.67 26.32 -15.67
CA SER A 264 32.99 26.83 -16.08
C SER A 264 34.02 26.80 -14.93
N PHE A 265 34.06 25.71 -14.15
CA PHE A 265 35.08 25.56 -13.09
C PHE A 265 35.75 24.17 -13.02
N TYR A 266 35.31 23.18 -13.80
CA TYR A 266 35.96 21.87 -13.84
C TYR A 266 37.27 21.83 -14.66
N ASP A 267 37.67 22.96 -15.25
CA ASP A 267 38.94 23.07 -15.99
C ASP A 267 40.09 23.65 -15.13
N SER A 268 39.79 24.12 -13.90
CA SER A 268 40.82 24.72 -13.01
C SER A 268 41.63 23.71 -12.20
N VAL A 269 41.21 22.44 -12.15
CA VAL A 269 41.86 21.40 -11.32
C VAL A 269 42.89 20.59 -12.11
N ALA A 270 42.85 20.69 -13.45
CA ALA A 270 43.74 19.95 -14.34
C ALA A 270 45.23 20.39 -14.26
N ASN A 271 45.51 21.59 -13.75
CA ASN A 271 46.85 22.20 -13.70
C ASN A 271 47.47 22.23 -12.28
N LEU A 272 46.95 21.45 -11.32
CA LEU A 272 47.54 21.39 -9.98
C LEU A 272 48.82 20.55 -9.96
N PRO A 273 49.80 20.88 -9.08
CA PRO A 273 50.94 20.02 -8.83
C PRO A 273 50.49 18.60 -8.48
N MET A 274 51.24 17.60 -8.92
CA MET A 274 50.92 16.17 -8.76
C MET A 274 50.56 15.79 -7.31
N GLU A 275 51.15 16.48 -6.34
CA GLU A 275 50.94 16.30 -4.91
C GLU A 275 49.48 16.57 -4.47
N PHE A 276 48.75 17.45 -5.17
CA PHE A 276 47.35 17.78 -4.84
C PHE A 276 46.33 16.88 -5.54
N TYR A 277 46.73 16.18 -6.61
CA TYR A 277 45.86 15.24 -7.30
C TYR A 277 45.44 14.09 -6.40
N HIS A 278 46.34 13.63 -5.53
CA HIS A 278 46.04 12.58 -4.54
C HIS A 278 44.90 13.00 -3.59
N TYR A 279 44.93 14.23 -3.10
CA TYR A 279 43.91 14.77 -2.20
C TYR A 279 42.53 14.96 -2.89
N TYR A 280 42.50 15.48 -4.12
CA TYR A 280 41.24 15.78 -4.81
C TYR A 280 40.64 14.60 -5.58
N HIS A 281 41.48 13.69 -6.09
CA HIS A 281 41.05 12.62 -7.00
C HIS A 281 41.41 11.22 -6.52
N GLY A 282 42.28 11.07 -5.51
CA GLY A 282 42.69 9.75 -5.02
C GLY A 282 41.54 8.96 -4.39
N SER A 283 40.57 9.63 -3.76
CA SER A 283 39.36 9.01 -3.21
C SER A 283 38.44 8.37 -4.25
N ASN A 284 38.54 8.75 -5.52
CA ASN A 284 37.77 8.13 -6.61
C ASN A 284 38.33 6.75 -6.99
N THR A 285 39.59 6.47 -6.64
CA THR A 285 40.30 5.26 -7.08
C THR A 285 40.62 4.32 -5.91
N ASP A 286 40.82 4.87 -4.71
CA ASP A 286 41.19 4.10 -3.52
C ASP A 286 40.47 4.60 -2.26
N MET A 287 39.82 3.67 -1.54
CA MET A 287 39.13 3.96 -0.28
C MET A 287 40.08 4.32 0.85
N GLY A 288 41.33 3.83 0.82
CA GLY A 288 42.36 4.20 1.80
C GLY A 288 42.62 5.71 1.78
N THR A 289 42.78 6.25 0.58
CA THR A 289 42.98 7.69 0.36
C THR A 289 41.80 8.54 0.86
N LEU A 290 40.56 8.08 0.67
CA LEU A 290 39.37 8.78 1.20
C LEU A 290 39.38 8.83 2.74
N ILE A 291 39.79 7.74 3.38
CA ILE A 291 39.89 7.66 4.86
C ILE A 291 40.98 8.61 5.37
N GLU A 292 42.12 8.69 4.70
CA GLU A 292 43.21 9.60 5.07
C GLU A 292 42.79 11.07 4.98
N VAL A 293 42.19 11.47 3.85
CA VAL A 293 41.62 12.81 3.68
C VAL A 293 40.61 13.09 4.77
N ARG A 294 39.70 12.16 5.08
CA ARG A 294 38.72 12.38 6.14
C ARG A 294 39.37 12.57 7.52
N ARG A 295 40.40 11.79 7.85
CA ARG A 295 41.14 11.91 9.12
C ARG A 295 41.85 13.26 9.25
N THR A 296 42.37 13.82 8.15
CA THR A 296 42.94 15.18 8.17
C THR A 296 41.87 16.24 8.45
N TRP A 297 40.68 16.11 7.88
CA TRP A 297 39.55 17.01 8.19
C TRP A 297 39.08 16.90 9.64
N ASP A 298 39.07 15.69 10.20
CA ASP A 298 38.70 15.47 11.61
C ASP A 298 39.67 16.16 12.59
N ALA A 299 40.86 16.59 12.16
CA ALA A 299 41.77 17.43 12.95
C ALA A 299 41.27 18.88 13.09
N TYR A 300 40.53 19.39 12.09
CA TYR A 300 39.98 20.75 12.06
C TYR A 300 38.56 20.83 12.63
N ILE A 301 37.84 19.71 12.68
CA ILE A 301 36.44 19.65 13.12
C ILE A 301 36.30 19.34 14.62
N ARG A 302 37.33 18.75 15.26
CA ARG A 302 37.27 18.40 16.69
C ARG A 302 37.17 19.63 17.61
N PRO A 303 36.43 19.56 18.73
CA PRO A 303 36.41 20.62 19.72
C PRO A 303 37.82 20.85 20.28
N GLY A 304 38.44 21.99 19.97
CA GLY A 304 39.84 22.31 20.29
C GLY A 304 40.84 22.12 19.14
N GLY A 305 40.41 21.72 17.95
CA GLY A 305 41.22 21.71 16.74
C GLY A 305 41.60 23.13 16.28
N SER A 306 42.73 23.27 15.57
CA SER A 306 43.13 24.56 15.00
C SER A 306 42.07 25.03 14.01
N ARG A 307 41.53 26.25 14.21
CA ARG A 307 40.64 26.90 13.25
C ARG A 307 41.29 26.86 11.86
N ILE A 308 40.47 26.62 10.82
CA ILE A 308 40.87 26.67 9.41
C ILE A 308 41.85 27.84 9.23
N PRO A 309 43.06 27.62 8.71
CA PRO A 309 44.05 28.68 8.58
C PRO A 309 43.45 29.88 7.83
N GLY A 310 43.42 31.04 8.48
CA GLY A 310 42.71 32.24 7.98
C GLY A 310 43.27 32.83 6.67
N HIS A 311 44.33 32.24 6.11
CA HIS A 311 44.89 32.60 4.81
C HIS A 311 44.25 31.83 3.64
N LEU A 312 43.55 30.72 3.90
CA LEU A 312 42.96 29.89 2.84
C LEU A 312 41.64 30.46 2.31
N VAL A 313 40.95 31.29 3.09
CA VAL A 313 39.68 31.92 2.70
C VAL A 313 39.67 33.34 3.24
N GLN A 314 39.74 34.34 2.36
CA GLN A 314 39.37 35.71 2.77
C GLN A 314 37.86 35.74 3.02
N PRO A 315 37.40 36.09 4.23
CA PRO A 315 35.97 36.22 4.47
C PRO A 315 35.42 37.37 3.62
N PRO A 316 34.21 37.21 3.04
CA PRO A 316 33.56 38.32 2.35
C PRO A 316 33.30 39.48 3.32
N PRO A 317 33.24 40.72 2.81
CA PRO A 317 32.88 41.86 3.65
C PRO A 317 31.50 41.61 4.30
N PRO A 318 31.30 42.05 5.55
CA PRO A 318 30.02 41.88 6.24
C PRO A 318 28.91 42.55 5.44
N ALA A 319 27.74 41.89 5.38
CA ALA A 319 26.61 42.34 4.55
C ALA A 319 26.02 43.68 5.02
N ASP A 320 26.10 43.98 6.33
CA ASP A 320 25.63 45.23 6.94
C ASP A 320 26.56 45.67 8.08
N GLU A 321 26.54 46.97 8.42
CA GLU A 321 27.29 47.55 9.55
C GLU A 321 26.93 46.92 10.90
N ILE A 322 25.67 46.51 11.07
CA ILE A 322 25.21 45.81 12.28
C ILE A 322 25.95 44.48 12.42
N TRP A 323 26.07 43.70 11.34
CA TRP A 323 26.82 42.44 11.34
C TRP A 323 28.32 42.64 11.57
N ALA A 324 28.89 43.72 11.02
CA ALA A 324 30.28 44.08 11.25
C ALA A 324 30.58 44.33 12.74
N SER A 325 29.66 44.98 13.46
CA SER A 325 29.82 45.29 14.88
C SER A 325 29.94 44.05 15.78
N TYR A 326 29.34 42.92 15.40
CA TYR A 326 29.43 41.66 16.14
C TYR A 326 30.73 40.89 15.85
N LEU A 327 31.42 41.20 14.76
CA LEU A 327 32.68 40.56 14.37
C LEU A 327 33.90 41.24 14.97
N VAL A 328 33.78 42.51 15.34
CA VAL A 328 34.83 43.22 16.08
C VAL A 328 34.70 42.83 17.55
N LYS A 329 35.62 41.99 18.04
CA LYS A 329 35.71 41.70 19.47
C LYS A 329 35.93 43.02 20.24
N PRO A 330 35.21 43.27 21.34
CA PRO A 330 35.57 44.37 22.23
C PRO A 330 36.99 44.12 22.76
N LYS A 331 37.77 45.19 22.85
CA LYS A 331 39.13 45.19 23.39
C LYS A 331 39.16 44.74 24.85
#